data_AF-A0A1L7CXE0-F1
#
_entry.id   AF-A0A1L7CXE0-F1
#
_cell.length_a   1.000
_cell.length_b   1.000
_cell.length_c   1.000
_cell.angle_alpha   90.00
_cell.angle_beta   90.00
_cell.angle_gamma   90.00
#
_symmetry.space_group_name_H-M   'P 1'
#
loop_
_entity.id
_entity.type
_entity.pdbx_description
1 polymer ?
#
loop_
_entity_poly.entity_id
_entity_poly.type
_entity_poly.pdbx_seq_one_letter_code
_entity_poly.pdbx_strand_id
1 'polypeptide(L)'
;MTDSPAHGWARYAQALIRGDSYASAARRAGFDKSAFSRWQQGKRPDPVCAVKLARAYGGDVLEALVAAGLITAEEAGQPQMRPARMLREAERLADGIRAAAGAQESATAALRSLLEIPEVRGALVASGEEAGA
;
A
#
# COMPACT_ATOMS: atom_id res chain seq x y z
N MET A 1 2.87 32.12 9.78
CA MET A 1 4.18 31.69 10.33
C MET A 1 4.64 30.54 9.46
N THR A 2 5.44 30.82 8.44
CA THR A 2 5.88 29.84 7.44
C THR A 2 6.99 28.99 8.05
N ASP A 3 6.67 27.76 8.45
CA ASP A 3 7.69 26.77 8.77
C ASP A 3 8.50 26.51 7.50
N SER A 4 9.70 27.09 7.42
CA SER A 4 10.59 26.88 6.29
C SER A 4 11.06 25.43 6.30
N PRO A 5 11.01 24.67 5.17
CA PRO A 5 11.32 23.23 5.13
C PRO A 5 12.72 22.89 5.66
N ALA A 6 13.64 23.87 5.62
CA ALA A 6 14.94 23.82 6.27
C ALA A 6 14.89 23.50 7.78
N HIS A 7 13.97 24.13 8.53
CA HIS A 7 13.82 23.89 9.96
C HIS A 7 13.04 22.60 10.25
N GLY A 8 12.14 22.20 9.33
CA GLY A 8 11.42 20.93 9.39
C GLY A 8 12.36 19.73 9.39
N TRP A 9 13.34 19.72 8.48
CA TRP A 9 14.33 18.64 8.39
C TRP A 9 15.20 18.51 9.65
N ALA A 10 15.80 19.60 10.12
CA ALA A 10 16.70 19.58 11.26
C ALA A 10 16.01 19.02 12.51
N ARG A 11 14.77 19.46 12.76
CA ARG A 11 13.92 18.97 13.85
C ARG A 11 13.58 17.50 13.69
N TYR A 12 13.20 17.08 12.48
CA TYR A 12 12.91 15.68 12.16
C TYR A 12 14.13 14.78 12.42
N ALA A 13 15.30 15.14 11.88
CA ALA A 13 16.53 14.38 12.04
C ALA A 13 16.92 14.24 13.51
N GLN A 14 16.75 15.31 14.30
CA GLN A 14 17.03 15.27 15.74
C GLN A 14 16.06 14.36 16.51
N ALA A 15 14.77 14.37 16.17
CA ALA A 15 13.79 13.46 16.74
C ALA A 15 14.09 12.00 16.37
N LEU A 16 14.45 11.75 15.11
CA LEU A 16 14.71 10.41 14.58
C LEU A 16 15.90 9.71 15.26
N ILE A 17 16.97 10.45 15.58
CA ILE A 17 18.18 9.87 16.20
C ILE A 17 18.04 9.60 17.70
N ARG A 18 16.92 9.99 18.34
CA ARG A 18 16.54 9.67 19.74
C ARG A 18 17.64 9.95 20.78
N GLY A 19 18.37 11.05 20.60
CA GLY A 19 19.44 11.46 21.52
C GLY A 19 20.82 10.84 21.23
N ASP A 20 20.98 10.05 20.17
CA ASP A 20 22.30 9.67 19.71
C ASP A 20 23.09 10.90 19.24
N SER A 21 24.42 10.86 19.38
CA SER A 21 25.26 11.97 18.95
C SER A 21 25.26 12.08 17.43
N TYR A 22 25.42 13.30 16.89
CA TYR A 22 25.52 13.49 15.43
C TYR A 22 26.67 12.69 14.79
N ALA A 23 27.77 12.49 15.51
CA ALA A 23 28.89 11.68 15.03
C ALA A 23 28.51 10.19 14.95
N SER A 24 27.88 9.64 15.99
CA SER A 24 27.38 8.25 15.99
C SER A 24 26.31 8.04 14.93
N ALA A 25 25.36 8.97 14.81
CA ALA A 25 24.29 8.90 13.83
C ALA A 25 24.82 8.97 12.39
N ALA A 26 25.77 9.86 12.10
CA ALA A 26 26.39 9.97 10.79
C ALA A 26 27.18 8.70 10.43
N ARG A 27 27.94 8.16 11.38
CA ARG A 27 28.64 6.87 11.22
C ARG A 27 27.68 5.72 10.97
N ARG A 28 26.60 5.62 11.76
CA ARG A 28 25.56 4.59 11.61
C ARG A 28 24.86 4.66 10.25
N ALA A 29 24.61 5.88 9.76
CA ALA A 29 23.96 6.10 8.47
C ALA A 29 24.94 6.09 7.28
N GLY A 30 26.25 6.06 7.52
CA GLY A 30 27.26 6.00 6.45
C GLY A 30 27.40 7.30 5.66
N PHE A 31 27.46 8.44 6.35
CA PHE A 31 27.82 9.76 5.77
C PHE A 31 28.66 10.60 6.75
N ASP A 32 29.20 11.72 6.27
CA ASP A 32 30.07 12.59 7.07
C ASP A 32 29.28 13.45 8.08
N LYS A 33 29.82 13.58 9.31
CA LYS A 33 29.16 14.31 10.41
C LYS A 33 28.88 15.78 10.11
N SER A 34 29.63 16.41 9.19
CA SER A 34 29.42 17.82 8.80
C SER A 34 28.05 18.04 8.15
N ALA A 35 27.36 16.99 7.70
CA ALA A 35 25.98 17.07 7.22
C ALA A 35 25.05 17.62 8.30
N PHE A 36 25.13 17.12 9.54
CA PHE A 36 24.30 17.62 10.65
C PHE A 36 24.55 19.10 10.94
N SER A 37 25.82 19.54 10.93
CA SER A 37 26.14 20.96 11.13
C SER A 37 25.48 21.86 10.08
N ARG A 38 25.44 21.42 8.82
CA ARG A 38 24.78 22.15 7.73
C ARG A 38 23.26 22.16 7.92
N TRP A 39 22.67 21.06 8.38
CA TRP A 39 21.23 20.98 8.66
C TRP A 39 20.81 21.91 9.79
N GLN A 40 21.62 22.03 10.85
CA GLN A 40 21.37 23.01 11.93
C GLN A 40 21.45 24.46 11.44
N GLN A 41 22.16 24.73 10.34
CA GLN A 41 22.21 26.03 9.67
C GLN A 41 21.07 26.23 8.66
N GLY A 42 20.09 25.33 8.64
CA GLY A 42 18.94 25.39 7.74
C GLY A 42 19.23 24.95 6.30
N LYS A 43 20.33 24.22 6.04
CA LYS A 43 20.53 23.59 4.73
C LYS A 43 19.67 22.33 4.63
N ARG A 44 19.02 22.14 3.49
CA ARG A 44 18.31 20.90 3.17
C ARG A 44 19.31 19.73 3.05
N PRO A 45 18.91 18.51 3.38
CA PRO A 45 19.74 17.34 3.17
C PRO A 45 19.80 17.00 1.69
N ASP A 46 20.90 16.35 1.30
CA ASP A 46 20.93 15.58 0.06
C ASP A 46 19.95 14.39 0.18
N PRO A 47 19.22 14.00 -0.88
CA PRO A 47 18.26 12.89 -0.83
C PRO A 47 18.88 11.59 -0.33
N VAL A 48 20.12 11.28 -0.72
CA VAL A 48 20.83 10.07 -0.28
C VAL A 48 21.05 10.10 1.23
N CYS A 49 21.39 11.27 1.78
CA CYS A 49 21.58 11.41 3.23
C CYS A 49 20.26 11.25 4.00
N ALA A 50 19.16 11.80 3.49
CA ALA A 50 17.84 11.66 4.10
C ALA A 50 17.39 10.18 4.15
N VAL A 51 17.50 9.47 3.02
CA VAL A 51 17.17 8.04 2.92
C VAL A 51 18.07 7.20 3.81
N LYS A 52 19.38 7.46 3.82
CA LYS A 52 20.35 6.76 4.67
C LYS A 52 20.01 6.90 6.15
N LEU A 53 19.71 8.12 6.61
CA LEU A 53 19.38 8.37 8.00
C LEU A 53 18.07 7.68 8.41
N ALA A 54 17.02 7.78 7.59
CA ALA A 54 15.74 7.11 7.82
C ALA A 54 15.94 5.60 8.00
N ARG A 55 16.62 4.95 7.05
CA ARG A 55 16.89 3.51 7.08
C ARG A 55 17.74 3.10 8.28
N ALA A 56 18.76 3.88 8.62
CA ALA A 56 19.64 3.58 9.75
C ALA A 56 18.89 3.50 11.09
N TYR A 57 17.81 4.28 11.23
CA TYR A 57 17.00 4.37 12.45
C TYR A 57 15.61 3.71 12.32
N GLY A 58 15.32 3.03 11.21
CA GLY A 58 14.03 2.39 10.96
C GLY A 58 12.87 3.37 10.78
N GLY A 59 13.15 4.61 10.38
CA GLY A 59 12.13 5.61 10.05
C GLY A 59 11.53 5.41 8.66
N ASP A 60 10.35 5.98 8.43
CA ASP A 60 9.70 6.00 7.13
C ASP A 60 10.48 6.89 6.16
N VAL A 61 10.85 6.34 5.00
CA VAL A 61 11.64 7.04 3.98
C VAL A 61 10.84 8.18 3.34
N LEU A 62 9.55 8.00 3.11
CA LEU A 62 8.69 9.03 2.53
C LEU A 62 8.52 10.18 3.52
N GLU A 63 8.30 9.89 4.80
CA GLU A 63 8.25 10.92 5.85
C GLU A 63 9.55 11.72 5.92
N ALA A 64 10.71 11.04 5.83
CA ALA A 64 12.01 11.72 5.80
C ALA A 64 12.19 12.62 4.56
N LEU A 65 11.71 12.20 3.39
CA LEU A 65 11.77 12.99 2.16
C LEU A 65 10.82 14.20 2.20
N VAL A 66 9.64 14.05 2.82
CA VAL A 66 8.71 15.16 3.09
C VAL A 66 9.32 16.16 4.06
N ALA A 67 9.89 15.68 5.18
CA ALA A 67 10.56 16.53 6.16
C ALA A 67 11.77 17.26 5.57
N ALA A 68 12.47 16.63 4.62
CA ALA A 68 13.54 17.25 3.84
C ALA A 68 13.06 18.31 2.83
N GLY A 69 11.75 18.39 2.58
CA GLY A 69 11.15 19.24 1.55
C GLY A 69 11.54 18.83 0.13
N LEU A 70 11.81 17.54 -0.08
CA LEU A 70 12.18 16.97 -1.38
C LEU A 70 10.95 16.48 -2.15
N ILE A 71 9.89 16.09 -1.43
CA ILE A 71 8.56 15.75 -1.94
C ILE A 71 7.49 16.36 -1.02
N THR A 72 6.25 16.44 -1.48
CA THR A 72 5.11 16.86 -0.66
C THR A 72 4.44 15.69 0.07
N ALA A 73 3.62 15.98 1.08
CA ALA A 73 2.85 14.96 1.78
C ALA A 73 1.86 14.26 0.84
N GLU A 74 1.30 14.99 -0.12
CA GLU A 74 0.42 14.44 -1.16
C GLU A 74 1.19 13.46 -2.06
N GLU A 75 2.42 13.79 -2.48
CA GLU A 75 3.27 12.88 -3.27
C GLU A 75 3.63 11.61 -2.49
N ALA A 76 3.88 11.71 -1.19
CA ALA A 76 4.14 10.56 -0.31
C ALA A 76 2.90 9.67 -0.11
N GLY A 77 1.70 10.27 -0.04
CA GLY A 77 0.44 9.56 0.16
C GLY A 77 -0.18 8.97 -1.11
N GLN A 78 0.35 9.29 -2.29
CA GLN A 78 -0.13 8.79 -3.58
C GLN A 78 0.74 7.60 -4.02
N PRO A 79 0.33 6.34 -3.79
CA PRO A 79 0.90 5.23 -4.54
C PRO A 79 0.53 5.44 -6.00
N GLN A 80 1.43 6.04 -6.78
CA GLN A 80 1.23 6.22 -8.22
C GLN A 80 1.19 4.84 -8.88
N MET A 81 -0.02 4.31 -9.02
CA MET A 81 -0.26 3.11 -9.78
C MET A 81 -0.14 3.51 -11.25
N ARG A 82 0.93 3.05 -11.93
CA ARG A 82 1.13 3.36 -13.35
C ARG A 82 -0.16 3.03 -14.12
N PRO A 83 -0.64 3.88 -15.06
CA PRO A 83 -1.90 3.65 -15.77
C PRO A 83 -2.02 2.25 -16.37
N ALA A 84 -0.92 1.71 -16.90
CA ALA A 84 -0.86 0.34 -17.44
C ALA A 84 -1.09 -0.75 -16.37
N ARG A 85 -0.69 -0.53 -15.12
CA ARG A 85 -0.99 -1.44 -14.00
C ARG A 85 -2.47 -1.36 -13.66
N MET A 86 -3.03 -0.15 -13.57
CA MET A 86 -4.46 0.04 -13.28
C MET A 86 -5.34 -0.65 -14.30
N LEU A 87 -5.03 -0.48 -15.60
CA LEU A 87 -5.76 -1.12 -16.68
C LEU A 87 -5.74 -2.64 -16.56
N ARG A 88 -4.56 -3.24 -16.34
CA ARG A 88 -4.44 -4.70 -16.16
C ARG A 88 -5.20 -5.21 -14.94
N GLU A 89 -5.23 -4.44 -13.85
CA GLU A 89 -5.93 -4.81 -12.63
C GLU A 89 -7.46 -4.72 -12.83
N ALA A 90 -7.92 -3.72 -13.58
CA ALA A 90 -9.31 -3.59 -14.00
C ALA A 90 -9.74 -4.71 -14.97
N GLU A 91 -8.90 -5.08 -15.94
CA GLU A 91 -9.14 -6.19 -16.87
C GLU A 91 -9.28 -7.52 -16.12
N ARG A 92 -8.37 -7.81 -15.18
CA ARG A 92 -8.45 -9.01 -14.32
C ARG A 92 -9.73 -9.06 -13.51
N LEU A 93 -10.17 -7.93 -12.96
CA LEU A 93 -11.42 -7.85 -12.22
C LEU A 93 -12.62 -8.12 -13.14
N ALA A 94 -12.63 -7.53 -14.34
CA ALA A 94 -13.67 -7.74 -15.34
C ALA A 94 -13.74 -9.20 -15.81
N ASP A 95 -12.60 -9.86 -16.00
CA ASP A 95 -12.51 -11.29 -16.33
C ASP A 95 -13.07 -12.16 -15.20
N GLY A 96 -12.74 -11.84 -13.95
CA GLY A 96 -13.28 -12.53 -12.77
C GLY A 96 -14.81 -12.44 -12.69
N ILE A 97 -15.38 -11.25 -12.93
CA ILE A 97 -16.84 -11.04 -12.94
C ILE A 97 -17.50 -11.85 -14.06
N ARG A 98 -16.93 -11.84 -15.27
CA ARG A 98 -17.46 -12.61 -16.41
C ARG A 98 -17.42 -14.12 -16.15
N ALA A 99 -16.31 -14.61 -15.59
CA ALA A 99 -16.18 -16.03 -15.25
C ALA A 99 -17.21 -16.46 -14.20
N ALA A 100 -17.43 -15.64 -13.17
CA ALA A 100 -18.44 -15.91 -12.14
C ALA A 100 -19.87 -15.93 -12.72
N ALA A 101 -20.20 -14.99 -13.60
CA ALA A 101 -21.51 -14.96 -14.26
C ALA A 101 -21.76 -16.21 -15.12
N GLY A 102 -20.77 -16.63 -15.92
CA GLY A 102 -20.88 -17.84 -16.75
C GLY A 102 -21.03 -19.12 -15.93
N ALA A 103 -20.32 -19.22 -14.79
CA ALA A 103 -20.45 -20.36 -13.88
C ALA A 103 -21.86 -20.46 -13.27
N GLN A 104 -22.43 -19.32 -12.85
CA GLN A 104 -23.79 -19.24 -12.32
C GLN A 104 -24.83 -19.70 -13.35
N GLU A 105 -24.71 -19.21 -14.59
CA GLU A 105 -25.63 -19.56 -15.69
C GLU A 105 -25.56 -21.05 -16.03
N SER A 106 -24.34 -21.60 -16.08
CA SER A 106 -24.11 -23.03 -16.32
C SER A 106 -24.70 -23.90 -15.20
N ALA A 107 -24.51 -23.53 -13.94
CA ALA A 107 -25.09 -24.24 -12.80
C ALA A 107 -26.63 -24.21 -12.83
N THR A 108 -27.20 -23.04 -13.14
CA THR A 108 -28.66 -22.88 -13.26
C THR A 108 -29.23 -23.71 -14.41
N ALA A 109 -28.54 -23.75 -15.56
CA ALA A 109 -28.94 -24.56 -16.70
C ALA A 109 -28.85 -26.07 -16.39
N ALA A 110 -27.79 -26.52 -15.71
CA ALA A 110 -27.64 -27.91 -15.29
C ALA A 110 -28.75 -28.34 -14.33
N LEU A 111 -29.08 -27.52 -13.33
CA LEU A 111 -30.20 -27.77 -12.42
C LEU A 111 -31.54 -27.87 -13.17
N ARG A 112 -31.79 -26.97 -14.12
CA ARG A 112 -33.00 -27.01 -14.95
C ARG A 112 -33.09 -28.33 -15.73
N SER A 113 -32.00 -28.76 -16.35
CA SER A 113 -31.96 -30.02 -17.10
C SER A 113 -32.17 -31.24 -16.21
N LEU A 114 -31.60 -31.27 -15.00
CA LEU A 114 -31.84 -32.34 -14.03
C LEU A 114 -33.31 -32.42 -13.59
N LEU A 115 -33.99 -31.28 -13.45
CA LEU A 115 -35.43 -31.24 -13.11
C LEU A 115 -36.34 -31.71 -14.25
N GLU A 116 -35.83 -31.82 -15.48
CA GLU A 116 -36.55 -32.41 -16.61
C GLU A 116 -36.49 -33.95 -16.62
N ILE A 117 -35.56 -34.55 -15.86
CA ILE A 117 -35.46 -36.01 -15.71
C ILE A 117 -36.60 -36.50 -14.80
N PRO A 118 -37.54 -37.33 -15.28
CA PRO A 118 -38.73 -37.75 -14.53
C PRO A 118 -38.39 -38.43 -13.19
N GLU A 119 -37.33 -39.23 -13.15
CA GLU A 119 -36.87 -39.95 -11.96
C GLU A 119 -36.35 -38.99 -10.89
N VAL A 120 -35.59 -37.97 -11.29
CA VAL A 120 -35.06 -36.92 -10.39
C VAL A 120 -36.21 -36.06 -9.87
N ARG A 121 -37.14 -35.69 -10.75
CA ARG A 121 -38.34 -34.93 -10.37
C ARG A 121 -39.21 -35.72 -9.38
N GLY A 122 -39.45 -37.00 -9.65
CA GLY A 122 -40.23 -37.89 -8.78
C GLY A 122 -39.61 -38.06 -7.40
N ALA A 123 -38.28 -38.25 -7.34
CA ALA A 123 -37.54 -38.35 -6.09
C ALA A 123 -37.59 -37.05 -5.24
N LEU A 124 -37.55 -35.89 -5.91
CA LEU A 124 -37.63 -34.59 -5.23
C LEU A 124 -39.03 -34.32 -4.65
N VAL A 125 -40.09 -34.71 -5.37
CA VAL A 125 -41.49 -34.58 -4.89
C VAL A 125 -41.75 -35.52 -3.72
N ALA A 126 -41.31 -36.78 -3.81
CA ALA A 126 -41.46 -37.76 -2.73
C ALA A 126 -40.72 -37.34 -1.45
N SER A 127 -39.53 -36.73 -1.58
CA SER A 127 -38.77 -36.21 -0.44
C SER A 127 -39.41 -34.97 0.22
N GLY A 128 -40.24 -34.22 -0.52
CA GLY A 128 -40.98 -33.07 0.00
C GLY A 128 -42.25 -33.43 0.77
N GLU A 129 -42.89 -34.55 0.41
CA GLU A 129 -44.08 -35.04 1.12
C GLU A 129 -43.76 -35.67 2.48
N GLU A 130 -42.59 -36.31 2.65
CA GLU A 130 -42.18 -36.86 3.96
C GLU A 130 -41.72 -35.81 4.98
N ALA A 131 -41.30 -34.62 4.52
CA ALA A 131 -40.88 -33.53 5.41
C ALA A 131 -42.02 -32.63 5.90
N GLY A 132 -43.26 -32.84 5.41
CA GLY A 132 -44.44 -32.04 5.72
C GLY A 132 -45.49 -32.70 6.61
N ALA A 133 -45.25 -33.94 7.08
CA ALA A 133 -46.13 -34.69 7.98
C ALA A 133 -45.62 -34.65 9.43
#